data_AF-A0A453H3B1-F1
#
_entry.id   AF-A0A453H3B1-F1
#
_cell.length_a   1.000
_cell.length_b   1.000
_cell.length_c   1.000
_cell.angle_alpha   90.00
_cell.angle_beta   90.00
_cell.angle_gamma   90.00
#
_symmetry.space_group_name_H-M   'P 1'
#
loop_
_entity.id
_entity.type
_entity.pdbx_description
1 polymer ?
#
loop_
_entity_poly.entity_id
_entity_poly.type
_entity_poly.pdbx_seq_one_letter_code
_entity_poly.pdbx_strand_id
1 'polypeptide(L)'
;ALSHKYHEGLLKLQEKDYTKACELLEDVLKDPLISEIQVENIGSDQHLLQLRFLTLKNLASVFLRQGSKFYDNALRCYLQAVELDTNDSVVWNHLGTLSCTMGLLSISRWAFEQGLLCSPNN
;
A
#
# COMPACT_ATOMS: atom_id res chain seq x y z
N ALA A 1 9.55 -11.13 14.69
CA ALA A 1 8.43 -10.41 15.33
C ALA A 1 7.45 -9.91 14.26
N LEU A 2 7.71 -8.82 13.52
CA LEU A 2 6.83 -8.35 12.43
C LEU A 2 7.61 -8.00 11.16
N SER A 3 8.70 -7.25 11.34
CA SER A 3 9.66 -6.94 10.28
C SER A 3 10.14 -8.20 9.55
N HIS A 4 10.53 -9.26 10.26
CA HIS A 4 10.94 -10.53 9.61
C HIS A 4 9.85 -11.10 8.69
N LYS A 5 8.58 -11.12 9.13
CA LYS A 5 7.46 -11.64 8.34
C LYS A 5 7.22 -10.78 7.10
N TYR A 6 7.31 -9.46 7.24
CA TYR A 6 7.28 -8.53 6.11
C TYR A 6 8.41 -8.79 5.10
N HIS A 7 9.66 -8.97 5.55
CA HIS A 7 10.78 -9.28 4.67
C HIS A 7 10.61 -10.63 3.96
N GLU A 8 10.10 -11.64 4.67
CA GLU A 8 9.77 -12.94 4.08
C GLU A 8 8.70 -12.79 2.99
N GLY A 9 7.67 -11.97 3.22
CA GLY A 9 6.66 -11.62 2.22
C GLY A 9 7.27 -10.99 0.96
N LEU A 10 8.26 -10.11 1.12
CA LEU A 10 8.98 -9.52 -0.02
C LEU A 10 9.82 -10.53 -0.79
N LEU A 11 10.48 -11.48 -0.10
CA LEU A 11 11.20 -12.56 -0.76
C LEU A 11 10.25 -13.41 -1.60
N LYS A 12 9.06 -13.75 -1.08
CA LYS A 12 8.04 -14.48 -1.84
C LYS A 12 7.51 -13.70 -3.04
N LEU A 13 7.39 -12.38 -2.92
CA LEU A 13 7.06 -11.52 -4.05
C LEU A 13 8.14 -11.57 -5.16
N GLN A 14 9.42 -11.56 -4.79
CA GLN A 14 10.54 -11.68 -5.74
C GLN A 14 10.58 -13.06 -6.43
N GLU A 15 10.27 -14.12 -5.68
CA GLU A 15 10.12 -15.50 -6.19
C GLU A 15 8.87 -15.68 -7.07
N LYS A 16 8.01 -14.65 -7.18
CA LYS A 16 6.70 -14.68 -7.86
C LYS A 16 5.68 -15.63 -7.23
N ASP A 17 5.91 -16.04 -5.99
CA ASP A 17 4.92 -16.71 -5.16
C ASP A 17 3.97 -15.67 -4.56
N TYR A 18 3.06 -15.17 -5.41
CA TYR A 18 2.15 -14.10 -5.04
C TYR A 18 1.14 -14.52 -3.98
N THR A 19 0.76 -15.80 -3.95
CA THR A 19 -0.14 -16.35 -2.94
C THR A 19 0.46 -16.23 -1.55
N LYS A 20 1.69 -16.73 -1.38
CA LYS A 20 2.36 -16.71 -0.08
C LYS A 20 2.80 -15.29 0.31
N ALA A 21 3.19 -14.47 -0.66
CA ALA A 21 3.48 -13.06 -0.41
C ALA A 21 2.26 -12.31 0.14
N CYS A 22 1.07 -12.53 -0.44
CA CYS A 22 -0.17 -11.95 0.07
C CYS A 22 -0.47 -12.40 1.50
N GLU A 23 -0.44 -13.71 1.77
CA GLU A 23 -0.69 -14.25 3.10
C GLU A 23 0.22 -13.63 4.17
N LEU A 24 1.54 -13.58 3.90
CA LEU A 24 2.51 -13.04 4.85
C LEU A 24 2.33 -11.54 5.10
N LEU A 25 2.00 -10.76 4.06
CA LEU A 25 1.79 -9.32 4.19
C LEU A 25 0.45 -8.99 4.86
N GLU A 26 -0.62 -9.74 4.56
CA GLU A 26 -1.89 -9.59 5.28
C GLU A 26 -1.75 -9.93 6.76
N ASP A 27 -0.99 -10.97 7.07
CA ASP A 27 -0.68 -11.36 8.44
C ASP A 27 0.02 -10.24 9.23
N VAL A 28 0.90 -9.48 8.57
CA VAL A 28 1.54 -8.30 9.19
C VAL A 28 0.51 -7.23 9.52
N LEU A 29 -0.48 -7.00 8.65
CA LEU A 29 -1.53 -6.00 8.86
C LEU A 29 -2.57 -6.42 9.90
N LYS A 30 -2.79 -7.73 10.06
CA LYS A 30 -3.72 -8.31 11.05
C LYS A 30 -3.14 -8.34 12.47
N ASP A 31 -1.85 -8.12 12.64
CA ASP A 31 -1.23 -8.07 13.96
C ASP A 31 -1.85 -6.93 14.80
N PRO A 32 -2.24 -7.19 16.07
CA PRO A 32 -2.87 -6.18 16.92
C PRO A 32 -2.08 -4.87 16.98
N LEU A 33 -0.74 -4.97 17.04
CA LEU A 33 0.16 -3.81 17.12
C LEU A 33 0.08 -2.91 15.88
N ILE A 34 -0.30 -3.46 14.71
CA ILE A 34 -0.43 -2.72 13.46
C ILE A 34 -1.88 -2.27 13.23
N SER A 35 -2.84 -3.15 13.55
CA SER A 35 -4.27 -2.92 13.29
C SER A 35 -4.86 -1.80 14.18
N GLU A 36 -4.38 -1.67 15.41
CA GLU A 36 -4.87 -0.69 16.39
C GLU A 36 -4.25 0.71 16.22
N ILE A 37 -3.26 0.85 15.34
CA ILE A 37 -2.60 2.14 15.11
C ILE A 37 -3.61 3.11 14.49
N GLN A 38 -3.91 4.16 15.23
CA GLN A 38 -4.67 5.32 14.78
C GLN A 38 -3.69 6.46 14.46
N VAL A 39 -4.00 7.24 13.42
CA VAL A 39 -3.15 8.34 12.93
C VAL A 39 -2.91 9.42 14.00
N GLU A 40 -3.69 9.43 15.09
CA GLU A 40 -3.63 10.44 16.15
C GLU A 40 -2.48 10.25 17.16
N ASN A 41 -1.80 9.09 17.20
CA ASN A 41 -0.68 8.80 18.13
C ASN A 41 0.70 8.83 17.43
N ILE A 42 1.08 10.02 16.93
CA ILE A 42 2.25 10.22 16.05
C ILE A 42 3.62 10.05 16.78
N GLY A 43 3.63 10.05 18.11
CA GLY A 43 4.88 10.14 18.89
C GLY A 43 5.63 8.82 19.12
N SER A 44 4.93 7.70 19.37
CA SER A 44 5.55 6.42 19.73
C SER A 44 5.58 5.40 18.59
N ASP A 45 4.69 5.53 17.60
CA ASP A 45 4.40 4.46 16.65
C ASP A 45 4.92 4.73 15.23
N GLN A 46 5.81 5.72 15.04
CA GLN A 46 6.31 6.11 13.71
C GLN A 46 6.90 4.95 12.90
N HIS A 47 7.67 4.07 13.54
CA HIS A 47 8.23 2.88 12.87
C HIS A 47 7.15 1.85 12.49
N LEU A 48 6.10 1.73 13.30
CA LEU A 48 4.99 0.82 13.04
C LEU A 48 4.06 1.39 11.96
N LEU A 49 3.80 2.70 11.95
CA LEU A 49 3.13 3.43 10.87
C LEU A 49 3.88 3.25 9.55
N GLN A 50 5.20 3.42 9.56
CA GLN A 50 6.03 3.20 8.38
C GLN A 50 5.96 1.74 7.91
N LEU A 51 6.01 0.76 8.82
CA LEU A 51 5.85 -0.65 8.47
C LEU A 51 4.47 -0.94 7.87
N ARG A 52 3.40 -0.38 8.45
CA ARG A 52 2.02 -0.52 7.94
C ARG A 52 1.90 0.06 6.54
N PHE A 53 2.39 1.28 6.34
CA PHE A 53 2.44 1.94 5.04
C PHE A 53 3.16 1.10 3.98
N LEU A 54 4.39 0.65 4.29
CA LEU A 54 5.18 -0.18 3.36
C LEU A 54 4.50 -1.52 3.05
N THR A 55 3.86 -2.12 4.06
CA THR A 55 3.13 -3.38 3.90
C THR A 55 1.93 -3.19 2.98
N LEU A 56 1.14 -2.12 3.14
CA LEU A 56 0.02 -1.80 2.25
C LEU A 56 0.48 -1.54 0.81
N LYS A 57 1.54 -0.74 0.62
CA LYS A 57 2.11 -0.46 -0.71
C LYS A 57 2.56 -1.73 -1.43
N ASN A 58 3.22 -2.63 -0.73
CA ASN A 58 3.72 -3.87 -1.30
C ASN A 58 2.59 -4.89 -1.52
N LEU A 59 1.64 -5.00 -0.60
CA LEU A 59 0.47 -5.86 -0.76
C LEU A 59 -0.36 -5.45 -1.99
N ALA A 60 -0.57 -4.15 -2.21
CA ALA A 60 -1.20 -3.64 -3.43
C ALA A 60 -0.43 -4.12 -4.69
N SER A 61 0.90 -4.02 -4.66
CA SER A 61 1.74 -4.49 -5.76
C SER A 61 1.61 -6.00 -6.00
N VAL A 62 1.46 -6.81 -4.94
CA VAL A 62 1.20 -8.25 -5.08
C VAL A 62 -0.15 -8.50 -5.75
N PHE A 63 -1.22 -7.81 -5.32
CA PHE A 63 -2.54 -7.92 -5.95
C PHE A 63 -2.50 -7.55 -7.44
N LEU A 64 -1.79 -6.48 -7.81
CA LEU A 64 -1.60 -6.11 -9.22
C LEU A 64 -0.93 -7.22 -10.04
N ARG A 65 0.06 -7.92 -9.45
CA ARG A 65 0.73 -9.05 -10.12
C ARG A 65 -0.16 -10.27 -10.29
N GLN A 66 -1.14 -10.46 -9.42
CA GLN A 66 -2.10 -11.57 -9.51
C GLN A 66 -3.21 -11.33 -10.56
N GLY A 67 -3.39 -10.10 -11.02
CA GLY A 67 -4.24 -9.74 -12.17
C GLY A 67 -5.51 -8.97 -11.81
N SER A 68 -6.32 -8.70 -12.84
CA SER A 68 -7.45 -7.76 -12.77
C SER A 68 -8.52 -8.09 -11.72
N LYS A 69 -8.69 -9.38 -11.40
CA LYS A 69 -9.63 -9.82 -10.34
C LYS A 69 -9.30 -9.29 -8.95
N PHE A 70 -8.08 -8.79 -8.73
CA PHE A 70 -7.63 -8.23 -7.45
C PHE A 70 -7.41 -6.72 -7.50
N TYR A 71 -7.87 -6.02 -8.54
CA TYR A 71 -7.72 -4.57 -8.65
C TYR A 71 -8.44 -3.82 -7.53
N ASP A 72 -9.63 -4.27 -7.10
CA ASP A 72 -10.32 -3.71 -5.95
C ASP A 72 -9.51 -3.82 -4.65
N ASN A 73 -8.83 -4.96 -4.44
CA ASN A 73 -7.96 -5.16 -3.29
C ASN A 73 -6.75 -4.23 -3.34
N ALA A 74 -6.08 -4.14 -4.50
CA ALA A 74 -4.96 -3.22 -4.69
C ALA A 74 -5.37 -1.76 -4.47
N LEU A 75 -6.55 -1.36 -4.97
CA LEU A 75 -7.10 -0.02 -4.81
C LEU A 75 -7.29 0.33 -3.33
N ARG A 76 -7.91 -0.57 -2.56
CA ARG A 76 -8.11 -0.39 -1.11
C ARG A 76 -6.78 -0.26 -0.37
N CYS A 77 -5.78 -1.07 -0.71
CA CYS A 77 -4.46 -0.97 -0.10
C CYS A 77 -3.80 0.38 -0.38
N TYR A 78 -3.87 0.89 -1.62
CA TYR A 78 -3.32 2.21 -1.94
C TYR A 78 -4.07 3.35 -1.26
N LEU A 79 -5.40 3.30 -1.19
CA LEU A 79 -6.20 4.30 -0.47
C LEU A 79 -5.80 4.37 1.01
N GLN A 80 -5.65 3.22 1.67
CA GLN A 80 -5.17 3.19 3.06
C GLN A 80 -3.71 3.67 3.17
N ALA A 81 -2.86 3.39 2.20
CA ALA A 81 -1.47 3.83 2.24
C ALA A 81 -1.35 5.36 2.14
N VAL A 82 -2.11 6.01 1.26
CA VAL A 82 -2.07 7.48 1.12
C VAL A 82 -2.67 8.23 2.32
N GLU A 83 -3.56 7.59 3.08
CA GLU A 83 -4.05 8.13 4.36
C GLU A 83 -2.97 8.12 5.45
N LEU A 84 -2.00 7.20 5.38
CA LEU A 84 -0.90 7.10 6.34
C LEU A 84 0.27 8.01 5.99
N ASP A 85 0.63 8.09 4.71
CA ASP A 85 1.68 8.98 4.21
C ASP A 85 1.20 9.70 2.95
N THR A 86 0.80 10.95 3.14
CA THR A 86 0.31 11.80 2.06
C THR A 86 1.43 12.32 1.16
N ASN A 87 2.70 12.15 1.51
CA ASN A 87 3.83 12.72 0.78
C ASN A 87 4.48 11.76 -0.24
N ASP A 88 4.11 10.47 -0.25
CA ASP A 88 4.67 9.49 -1.21
C ASP A 88 3.99 9.62 -2.59
N SER A 89 4.62 10.39 -3.48
CA SER A 89 4.16 10.59 -4.86
C SER A 89 4.10 9.32 -5.71
N VAL A 90 4.89 8.28 -5.35
CA VAL A 90 4.87 6.99 -6.05
C VAL A 90 3.56 6.26 -5.78
N VAL A 91 3.09 6.26 -4.53
CA VAL A 91 1.80 5.64 -4.18
C VAL A 91 0.64 6.38 -4.86
N TRP A 92 0.66 7.71 -4.86
CA TRP A 92 -0.33 8.52 -5.58
C TRP A 92 -0.37 8.20 -7.08
N ASN A 93 0.79 8.08 -7.72
CA ASN A 93 0.88 7.72 -9.13
C ASN A 93 0.34 6.29 -9.40
N HIS A 94 0.65 5.33 -8.53
CA HIS A 94 0.12 3.97 -8.65
C HIS A 94 -1.41 3.92 -8.45
N LEU A 95 -1.93 4.66 -7.48
CA LEU A 95 -3.36 4.80 -7.25
C LEU A 95 -4.07 5.40 -8.48
N GLY A 96 -3.50 6.47 -9.05
CA GLY A 96 -4.02 7.12 -10.25
C GLY A 96 -4.04 6.19 -11.47
N THR A 97 -2.94 5.46 -11.68
CA THR A 97 -2.76 4.51 -12.79
C THR A 97 -3.72 3.32 -12.69
N LEU A 98 -3.84 2.74 -11.49
CA LEU A 98 -4.78 1.65 -11.24
C LEU A 98 -6.22 2.12 -11.45
N SER A 99 -6.57 3.29 -10.93
CA SER A 99 -7.90 3.88 -11.08
C SER A 99 -8.24 4.15 -12.56
N CYS A 100 -7.28 4.61 -13.38
CA CYS A 100 -7.44 4.71 -14.84
C CYS A 100 -7.78 3.35 -15.45
N THR A 101 -7.01 2.31 -15.10
CA THR A 101 -7.19 0.96 -15.61
C THR A 101 -8.57 0.39 -15.26
N MET A 102 -9.11 0.77 -14.09
CA MET A 102 -10.44 0.39 -13.63
C MET A 102 -11.57 1.29 -14.17
N GLY A 103 -11.26 2.37 -14.91
CA GLY A 103 -12.25 3.34 -15.40
C GLY A 103 -12.77 4.32 -14.33
N LEU A 104 -12.13 4.38 -13.16
CA LEU A 104 -12.49 5.25 -12.04
C LEU A 104 -11.88 6.65 -12.22
N LEU A 105 -12.36 7.39 -13.22
CA LEU A 105 -11.73 8.64 -13.67
C LEU A 105 -11.67 9.73 -12.58
N SER A 106 -12.68 9.82 -11.71
CA SER A 106 -12.70 10.80 -10.63
C SER A 106 -11.59 10.54 -9.59
N ILE A 107 -11.42 9.28 -9.18
CA ILE A 107 -10.37 8.87 -8.24
C ILE A 107 -9.00 9.03 -8.89
N SER A 108 -8.88 8.65 -10.16
CA SER A 108 -7.64 8.79 -10.91
C SER A 108 -7.17 10.24 -10.97
N ARG A 109 -8.06 11.16 -11.37
CA ARG A 109 -7.77 12.59 -11.40
C ARG A 109 -7.33 13.11 -10.04
N TRP A 110 -8.09 12.81 -8.99
CA TRP A 110 -7.75 13.21 -7.63
C TRP A 110 -6.36 12.71 -7.22
N ALA A 111 -6.04 11.43 -7.47
CA ALA A 111 -4.76 10.84 -7.10
C ALA A 111 -3.58 11.51 -7.84
N PHE A 112 -3.72 11.82 -9.13
CA PHE A 112 -2.68 12.53 -9.87
C PHE A 112 -2.51 13.98 -9.42
N GLU A 113 -3.61 14.68 -9.12
CA GLU A 113 -3.57 16.03 -8.55
C GLU A 113 -2.83 16.03 -7.20
N GLN A 114 -3.12 15.07 -6.31
CA GLN A 114 -2.38 14.93 -5.06
C GLN A 114 -0.90 14.60 -5.29
N GLY A 115 -0.57 13.65 -6.17
CA GLY A 115 0.82 13.30 -6.48
C GLY A 115 1.65 14.49 -6.99
N LEU A 116 1.06 15.39 -7.79
CA LEU A 116 1.68 16.63 -8.25
C LEU A 116 1.92 17.63 -7.11
N LEU A 117 1.01 17.72 -6.13
CA LEU A 117 1.21 18.58 -4.95
C LEU A 117 2.38 18.08 -4.09
N CYS A 118 2.54 16.76 -3.95
CA CYS A 118 3.63 16.14 -3.20
C CYS A 118 4.99 16.28 -3.90
N SER A 119 5.00 16.29 -5.23
CA SER A 119 6.21 16.35 -6.05
C SER A 119 5.97 17.18 -7.32
N PRO A 120 6.03 18.52 -7.22
CA PRO A 120 5.67 19.41 -8.34
C PRO A 120 6.63 19.38 -9.53
N ASN A 121 7.74 18.63 -9.43
CA ASN A 121 8.76 18.48 -10.47
C ASN A 121 8.79 17.07 -11.12
N ASN A 122 7.79 16.23 -10.85
CA ASN A 122 7.70 14.88 -11.41
C ASN A 122 7.03 14.85 -12.79
#